data_AF-A0A537RJY7-F1
#
_entry.id   AF-A0A537RJY7-F1
#
_cell.length_a   1.000
_cell.length_b   1.000
_cell.length_c   1.000
_cell.angle_alpha   90.00
_cell.angle_beta   90.00
_cell.angle_gamma   90.00
#
_symmetry.space_group_name_H-M   'P 1'
#
loop_
_entity.id
_entity.type
_entity.pdbx_description
1 polymer ?
#
loop_
_entity_poly.entity_id
_entity_poly.type
_entity_poly.pdbx_seq_one_letter_code
_entity_poly.pdbx_strand_id
1 'polypeptide(L)' 'DDRGVLASGKLADLVVLDGDPSADISNSRKIHAVWHRGKQAAGPVATFTP' A
#
# COMPACT_ATOMS: atom_id res chain seq x y z
N ASP A 1 13.98 -2.57 -10.51
CA ASP A 1 13.22 -2.65 -11.77
C ASP A 1 11.87 -3.34 -11.68
N ASP A 2 11.65 -4.24 -10.72
CA ASP A 2 10.40 -5.02 -10.59
C ASP A 2 9.27 -4.32 -9.82
N ARG A 3 9.54 -3.17 -9.17
CA ARG A 3 8.64 -2.41 -8.29
C ARG A 3 8.74 -0.90 -8.54
N GLY A 4 7.81 -0.12 -7.98
CA GLY A 4 7.81 1.37 -8.03
C GLY A 4 6.85 2.00 -9.05
N VAL A 5 6.16 1.20 -9.85
CA VAL A 5 5.10 1.64 -10.78
C VAL A 5 4.08 0.53 -10.96
N LEU A 6 2.80 0.89 -11.13
CA LEU A 6 1.73 -0.05 -11.46
C LEU A 6 1.76 -0.35 -12.97
N ALA A 7 2.32 -1.49 -13.34
CA ALA A 7 2.42 -1.93 -14.73
C ALA A 7 2.39 -3.46 -14.80
N SER A 8 1.86 -4.02 -15.90
CA SER A 8 1.85 -5.47 -16.13
C SER A 8 3.25 -6.08 -16.06
N GLY A 9 3.35 -7.27 -15.46
CA GLY A 9 4.61 -7.98 -15.26
C GLY A 9 5.46 -7.49 -14.08
N LYS A 10 5.08 -6.39 -13.41
CA LYS A 10 5.71 -5.96 -12.15
C LYS A 10 5.08 -6.63 -10.94
N LEU A 11 5.81 -6.67 -9.83
CA LEU A 11 5.28 -7.21 -8.58
C LEU A 11 4.10 -6.36 -8.10
N ALA A 12 3.03 -7.03 -7.68
CA ALA A 12 1.85 -6.40 -7.10
C ALA A 12 2.10 -5.97 -5.65
N ASP A 13 3.02 -5.03 -5.48
CA ASP A 13 3.26 -4.27 -4.25
C ASP A 13 2.59 -2.92 -4.39
N LEU A 14 1.47 -2.71 -3.69
CA LEU A 14 0.67 -1.49 -3.80
C LEU A 14 -0.07 -1.16 -2.50
N VAL A 15 -0.53 0.09 -2.39
CA VAL A 15 -1.42 0.57 -1.34
C VAL A 15 -2.68 1.16 -1.95
N VAL A 16 -3.81 0.98 -1.27
CA VAL A 16 -5.09 1.63 -1.60
C VAL A 16 -5.33 2.70 -0.55
N LEU A 17 -5.74 3.89 -0.99
CA LEU A 17 -5.93 5.06 -0.11
C LEU A 17 -7.40 5.48 -0.09
N ASP A 18 -7.89 5.91 1.07
CA ASP A 18 -9.22 6.51 1.24
C ASP A 18 -9.25 8.00 0.86
N GLY A 19 -8.15 8.56 0.34
CA GLY A 19 -8.07 9.95 -0.10
C GLY A 19 -7.09 10.13 -1.25
N ASP A 20 -7.27 11.22 -2.01
CA ASP A 20 -6.45 11.54 -3.18
C ASP A 20 -5.14 12.24 -2.77
N PRO A 21 -3.96 11.59 -2.91
CA PRO A 21 -2.67 12.19 -2.58
C PRO A 21 -2.21 13.26 -3.56
N SER A 22 -2.83 13.36 -4.75
CA SER A 22 -2.53 14.42 -5.73
C SER A 22 -3.19 15.76 -5.35
N ALA A 23 -4.31 15.71 -4.61
CA ALA A 23 -4.98 16.88 -4.06
C ALA A 23 -4.35 17.37 -2.74
N ASP A 24 -3.94 16.44 -1.87
CA ASP A 24 -3.18 16.73 -0.64
C ASP A 24 -2.30 15.52 -0.30
N ILE A 25 -0.98 15.73 -0.27
CA ILE A 25 -0.02 14.65 0.00
C ILE A 25 -0.20 14.01 1.38
N SER A 26 -0.85 14.68 2.34
CA SER A 26 -1.20 14.10 3.65
C SER A 26 -2.14 12.89 3.53
N ASN A 27 -2.94 12.82 2.45
CA ASN A 27 -3.82 11.69 2.15
C ASN A 27 -3.08 10.39 1.89
N SER A 28 -1.77 10.42 1.60
CA SER A 28 -0.93 9.22 1.52
C SER A 28 -0.91 8.38 2.80
N ARG A 29 -1.31 8.96 3.94
CA ARG A 29 -1.42 8.29 5.24
C ARG A 29 -2.76 7.61 5.49
N LYS A 30 -3.78 7.89 4.67
CA LYS A 30 -5.13 7.32 4.79
C LYS A 30 -5.18 5.96 4.09
N ILE A 31 -4.37 5.03 4.57
CA ILE A 31 -4.20 3.70 3.95
C ILE A 31 -5.41 2.82 4.27
N HIS A 32 -6.15 2.46 3.24
CA HIS A 32 -7.27 1.52 3.31
C HIS A 32 -6.78 0.07 3.33
N ALA A 33 -5.83 -0.26 2.45
CA ALA A 33 -5.28 -1.61 2.32
C ALA A 33 -3.84 -1.58 1.82
N VAL A 34 -3.08 -2.60 2.23
CA VAL A 34 -1.71 -2.85 1.75
C VAL A 34 -1.68 -4.23 1.09
N TRP A 35 -1.06 -4.31 -0.08
CA TRP A 35 -0.84 -5.56 -0.81
C TRP A 35 0.65 -5.77 -1.02
N HIS A 36 1.12 -6.97 -0.67
CA HIS A 36 2.49 -7.38 -0.87
C HIS A 36 2.53 -8.65 -1.73
N ARG A 37 3.21 -8.58 -2.88
CA ARG A 37 3.34 -9.66 -3.85
C ARG A 37 1.98 -10.30 -4.21
N GLY A 38 0.96 -9.46 -4.39
CA GLY A 38 -0.40 -9.89 -4.76
C GLY A 38 -1.21 -10.50 -3.62
N LYS A 39 -0.72 -10.44 -2.37
CA LYS A 39 -1.46 -10.87 -1.18
C LYS A 39 -1.77 -9.65 -0.33
N GLN A 40 -3.02 -9.52 0.10
CA GLN A 40 -3.38 -8.49 1.07
C GLN A 40 -2.64 -8.77 2.39
N ALA A 41 -1.99 -7.73 2.93
CA ALA A 41 -1.36 -7.83 4.23
C ALA A 41 -2.43 -8.02 5.31
N ALA A 42 -2.06 -8.67 6.41
CA ALA A 42 -2.89 -8.67 7.60
C ALA A 42 -3.17 -7.23 8.05
N GLY A 43 -4.28 -7.05 8.76
CA GLY A 43 -4.64 -5.76 9.35
C GLY A 43 -3.56 -5.23 10.31
N PRO A 44 -3.80 -4.05 10.91
CA PRO A 44 -2.83 -3.38 11.77
C PRO A 44 -2.25 -4.33 12.83
N VAL A 45 -0.93 -4.29 13.00
CA VAL A 45 -0.26 -4.98 14.11
C VAL A 45 -0.66 -4.23 15.39
N ALA A 46 -1.62 -4.78 16.14
CA ALA A 46 -2.13 -4.17 17.35
C ALA A 46 -1.06 -4.06 18.45
N THR A 47 -0.17 -5.05 18.52
CA THR A 47 0.94 -5.13 19.47
C THR A 47 2.10 -5.87 18.81
N PHE A 48 3.29 -5.26 18.82
CA PHE A 48 4.53 -5.89 18.40
C PHE A 48 5.40 -6.14 19.64
N THR A 49 5.68 -7.41 19.93
CA THR A 49 6.66 -7.81 20.94
C THR A 49 7.85 -8.43 20.22
N PRO A 50 9.02 -7.76 20.19
CA PRO A 50 10.21 -8.23 19.48
C PRO A 50 10.87 -9.46 20.11
#